data_AF-A0A358AZF5-F1
#
_entry.id   AF-A0A358AZF5-F1
#
_cell.length_a   1.000
_cell.length_b   1.000
_cell.length_c   1.000
_cell.angle_alpha   90.00
_cell.angle_beta   90.00
_cell.angle_gamma   90.00
#
_symmetry.space_group_name_H-M   'P 1'
#
loop_
_entity.id
_entity.type
_entity.pdbx_description
1 polymer ?
#
loop_
_entity_poly.entity_id
_entity_poly.type
_entity_poly.pdbx_seq_one_letter_code
_entity_poly.pdbx_strand_id
1 'polypeptide(L)'
;MTNAGDREKTQPIPDSGSTKSDVEHLFGKCILRFQTFELLMKAILAQHRVSGSNDQPKDALTPQVDDTLRKTMGLLVGDMMTSFLVPEGQDGLSDDTVELSGSSFTILQQIVLPPDEFARIEAEHRDLVALRNSLVHHFLEEHDLRSEAGCHGARQALVVALDRVTRAYNDLSRLALENAAARKAMAELLATPAIRDWIVSGQPPWPHTTIVQALHNASTALAACDWTSVDAAAQWIAAHYPDESPKDYGCRTWRQVIHDSGLFELQRREADGRRHAWYRPTVQKPVPN
;
A
#
# COMPACT_ATOMS: atom_id res chain seq x y z
N MET A 1 -63.82 44.30 20.27
CA MET A 1 -64.05 43.06 19.49
C MET A 1 -63.54 43.33 18.08
N THR A 2 -62.24 43.17 17.79
CA THR A 2 -61.64 41.96 17.17
C THR A 2 -62.53 41.42 16.03
N ASN A 3 -62.10 41.33 14.78
CA ASN A 3 -60.83 40.77 14.34
C ASN A 3 -60.35 41.34 13.00
N ALA A 4 -59.05 41.62 12.92
CA ALA A 4 -58.30 41.75 11.70
C ALA A 4 -58.02 40.34 11.14
N GLY A 5 -57.97 40.20 9.81
CA GLY A 5 -57.70 38.92 9.14
C GLY A 5 -56.96 39.15 7.84
N ASP A 6 -55.65 39.33 7.98
CA ASP A 6 -54.54 39.04 7.08
C ASP A 6 -54.76 39.07 5.56
N ARG A 7 -54.29 40.18 4.96
CA ARG A 7 -53.72 40.14 3.61
C ARG A 7 -52.36 39.47 3.70
N GLU A 8 -52.33 38.22 3.29
CA GLU A 8 -51.11 37.44 3.05
C GLU A 8 -50.24 38.18 2.02
N LYS A 9 -49.27 38.96 2.52
CA LYS A 9 -48.19 39.49 1.69
C LYS A 9 -47.28 38.32 1.39
N THR A 10 -47.33 37.82 0.16
CA THR A 10 -46.26 36.99 -0.40
C THR A 10 -44.98 37.84 -0.37
N GLN A 11 -44.19 37.70 0.70
CA GLN A 11 -42.83 38.21 0.73
C GLN A 11 -42.06 37.48 -0.38
N PRO A 12 -41.31 38.20 -1.23
CA PRO A 12 -40.33 37.54 -2.07
C PRO A 12 -39.37 36.82 -1.13
N ILE A 13 -39.20 35.52 -1.33
CA ILE A 13 -38.08 34.78 -0.76
C ILE A 13 -36.83 35.60 -1.13
N PRO A 14 -36.03 36.10 -0.17
CA PRO A 14 -34.83 36.82 -0.53
C PRO A 14 -33.97 35.83 -1.31
N ASP A 15 -33.77 36.11 -2.59
CA ASP A 15 -32.78 35.44 -3.40
C ASP A 15 -31.48 35.61 -2.62
N SER A 16 -30.98 34.51 -2.05
CA SER A 16 -29.79 34.55 -1.19
C SER A 16 -28.59 34.74 -2.12
N GLY A 17 -28.44 35.97 -2.62
CA GLY A 17 -27.30 36.40 -3.41
C GLY A 17 -26.04 36.00 -2.65
N SER A 18 -25.11 35.35 -3.35
CA SER A 18 -23.87 34.89 -2.72
C SER A 18 -23.15 36.08 -2.11
N THR A 19 -23.04 36.11 -0.78
CA THR A 19 -22.37 37.21 -0.12
C THR A 19 -20.86 37.03 -0.25
N LYS A 20 -20.12 38.14 -0.20
CA LYS A 20 -18.65 38.09 -0.12
C LYS A 20 -18.17 37.23 1.06
N SER A 21 -18.89 37.24 2.18
CA SER A 21 -18.59 36.41 3.36
C SER A 21 -18.72 34.91 3.07
N ASP A 22 -19.74 34.50 2.29
CA ASP A 22 -19.90 33.09 1.89
C ASP A 22 -18.74 32.63 1.00
N VAL A 23 -18.30 33.49 0.09
CA VAL A 23 -17.15 33.24 -0.78
C VAL A 23 -15.88 33.07 0.06
N GLU A 24 -15.61 33.99 0.99
CA GLU A 24 -14.44 33.92 1.88
C GLU A 24 -14.45 32.66 2.76
N HIS A 25 -15.63 32.26 3.27
CA HIS A 25 -15.79 31.04 4.05
C HIS A 25 -15.51 29.78 3.21
N LEU A 26 -16.09 29.70 2.00
CA LEU A 26 -15.87 28.58 1.08
C LEU A 26 -14.42 28.52 0.60
N PHE A 27 -13.79 29.67 0.37
CA PHE A 27 -12.38 29.77 0.03
C PHE A 27 -11.52 29.15 1.13
N GLY A 28 -11.74 29.55 2.39
CA GLY A 28 -11.07 28.97 3.55
C GLY A 28 -11.24 27.45 3.63
N LYS A 29 -12.46 26.93 3.39
CA LYS A 29 -12.72 25.49 3.35
C LYS A 29 -11.93 24.78 2.25
N CYS A 30 -11.82 25.36 1.06
CA CYS A 30 -11.01 24.80 -0.03
C CYS A 30 -9.54 24.71 0.38
N ILE A 31 -8.97 25.80 0.90
CA ILE A 31 -7.56 25.85 1.31
C ILE A 31 -7.26 24.81 2.40
N LEU A 32 -8.09 24.72 3.44
CA LEU A 32 -7.91 23.72 4.50
C LEU A 32 -8.00 22.29 3.95
N ARG A 33 -8.87 22.04 2.98
CA ARG A 33 -9.00 20.71 2.37
C ARG A 33 -7.79 20.34 1.52
N PHE A 34 -7.24 21.29 0.75
CA PHE A 34 -5.97 21.10 0.05
C PHE A 34 -4.80 20.88 1.01
N GLN A 35 -4.74 21.61 2.14
CA GLN A 35 -3.72 21.37 3.16
C GLN A 35 -3.86 19.98 3.80
N THR A 36 -5.08 19.51 4.06
CA THR A 36 -5.32 18.17 4.59
C THR A 36 -4.90 17.09 3.59
N PHE A 37 -5.17 17.30 2.30
CA PHE A 37 -4.69 16.44 1.22
C PHE A 37 -3.16 16.39 1.15
N GLU A 38 -2.49 17.54 1.22
CA GLU A 38 -1.02 17.63 1.23
C GLU A 38 -0.41 16.90 2.44
N LEU A 39 -0.98 17.08 3.63
CA LEU A 39 -0.52 16.39 4.86
C LEU A 39 -0.65 14.87 4.75
N LEU A 40 -1.73 14.38 4.14
CA LEU A 40 -1.92 12.95 3.91
C LEU A 40 -0.88 12.40 2.92
N MET A 41 -0.62 13.12 1.83
CA MET A 41 0.40 12.74 0.85
C MET A 41 1.80 12.71 1.48
N LYS A 42 2.13 13.71 2.32
CA LYS A 42 3.36 13.72 3.13
C LYS A 42 3.47 12.49 4.02
N ALA A 43 2.38 12.11 4.69
CA ALA A 43 2.38 10.94 5.56
C ALA A 43 2.64 9.64 4.79
N ILE A 44 2.06 9.48 3.59
CA ILE A 44 2.30 8.32 2.71
C ILE A 44 3.77 8.30 2.26
N LEU A 45 4.26 9.42 1.70
CA LEU A 45 5.61 9.52 1.15
C LEU A 45 6.71 9.41 2.22
N ALA A 46 6.46 9.87 3.43
CA ALA A 46 7.41 9.66 4.53
C ALA A 46 7.58 8.16 4.87
N GLN A 47 6.56 7.33 4.61
CA GLN A 47 6.51 5.95 5.11
C GLN A 47 6.74 4.87 4.04
N HIS A 48 6.72 5.23 2.75
CA HIS A 48 6.86 4.24 1.67
C HIS A 48 8.29 3.71 1.49
N ARG A 49 9.30 4.43 1.99
CA ARG A 49 10.71 4.02 1.97
C ARG A 49 11.26 4.12 3.39
N VAL A 50 11.78 2.99 3.89
CA VAL A 50 12.42 2.90 5.20
C VAL A 50 13.82 2.34 4.99
N SER A 51 14.84 3.09 5.36
CA SER A 51 16.23 2.63 5.32
C SER A 51 16.78 2.52 6.75
N GLY A 52 17.80 1.70 6.96
CA GLY A 52 18.43 1.53 8.26
C GLY A 52 19.88 1.10 8.14
N SER A 53 20.69 1.41 9.16
CA SER A 53 22.04 0.88 9.34
C SER A 53 22.07 -0.08 10.52
N ASN A 54 22.79 -1.19 10.38
CA ASN A 54 22.99 -2.17 11.44
C ASN A 54 23.73 -1.59 12.65
N ASP A 55 24.52 -0.52 12.47
CA ASP A 55 25.31 0.09 13.54
C ASP A 55 24.45 1.00 14.45
N GLN A 56 23.30 1.51 13.96
CA GLN A 56 22.35 2.32 14.74
C GLN A 56 20.88 2.02 14.38
N PRO A 57 20.33 0.87 14.80
CA PRO A 57 19.01 0.40 14.38
C PRO A 57 17.84 1.25 14.90
N LYS A 58 18.04 2.10 15.91
CA LYS A 58 16.98 2.93 16.50
C LYS A 58 16.94 4.36 15.93
N ASP A 59 18.09 4.91 15.53
CA ASP A 59 18.19 6.29 15.04
C ASP A 59 18.00 6.35 13.51
N ALA A 60 18.27 5.25 12.80
CA ALA A 60 18.18 5.16 11.34
C ALA A 60 16.75 4.90 10.80
N LEU A 61 15.79 4.50 11.64
CA LEU A 61 14.36 4.46 11.28
C LEU A 61 13.75 5.87 11.19
N THR A 62 14.57 6.90 11.01
CA THR A 62 14.06 8.23 10.68
C THR A 62 13.52 8.14 9.26
N PRO A 63 12.19 8.25 9.07
CA PRO A 63 11.67 8.35 7.73
C PRO A 63 12.28 9.59 7.07
N GLN A 64 12.20 9.72 5.75
CA GLN A 64 12.67 10.87 4.98
C GLN A 64 11.80 12.14 5.24
N VAL A 65 11.42 12.34 6.50
CA VAL A 65 10.41 13.25 7.04
C VAL A 65 10.83 14.69 6.81
N ASP A 66 12.09 15.04 7.08
CA ASP A 66 12.51 16.44 7.07
C ASP A 66 12.47 17.08 5.68
N ASP A 67 12.82 16.32 4.63
CA ASP A 67 12.73 16.81 3.24
C ASP A 67 11.28 16.79 2.75
N THR A 68 10.56 15.69 2.98
CA THR A 68 9.15 15.52 2.54
C THR A 68 8.23 16.56 3.18
N LEU A 69 8.42 16.93 4.44
CA LEU A 69 7.58 17.91 5.13
C LEU A 69 7.67 19.32 4.53
N ARG A 70 8.79 19.68 3.88
CA ARG A 70 8.99 20.99 3.26
C ARG A 70 8.44 21.08 1.85
N LYS A 71 8.18 19.93 1.20
CA LYS A 71 7.64 19.88 -0.15
C LYS A 71 6.19 20.35 -0.19
N THR A 72 5.87 21.08 -1.25
CA THR A 72 4.49 21.50 -1.57
C THR A 72 3.81 20.44 -2.44
N MET A 73 2.49 20.50 -2.53
CA MET A 73 1.68 19.52 -3.29
C MET A 73 2.22 19.18 -4.68
N GLY A 74 2.74 20.15 -5.44
CA GLY A 74 3.30 19.87 -6.77
C GLY A 74 4.53 18.96 -6.75
N LEU A 75 5.46 19.18 -5.81
CA LEU A 75 6.64 18.32 -5.63
C LEU A 75 6.25 16.95 -5.09
N LEU A 76 5.29 16.90 -4.14
CA LEU A 76 4.80 15.64 -3.58
C LEU A 76 4.10 14.78 -4.63
N VAL A 77 3.34 15.38 -5.56
CA VAL A 77 2.75 14.65 -6.69
C VAL A 77 3.86 14.05 -7.55
N GLY A 78 4.92 14.82 -7.85
CA GLY A 78 6.08 14.29 -8.58
C GLY A 78 6.73 13.10 -7.87
N ASP A 79 7.03 13.24 -6.57
CA ASP A 79 7.57 12.15 -5.75
C ASP A 79 6.63 10.92 -5.75
N MET A 80 5.33 11.12 -5.56
CA MET A 80 4.35 10.03 -5.55
C MET A 80 4.31 9.26 -6.87
N MET A 81 4.35 9.96 -8.01
CA MET A 81 4.31 9.32 -9.33
C MET A 81 5.65 8.70 -9.74
N THR A 82 6.75 8.98 -9.02
CA THR A 82 8.08 8.45 -9.34
C THR A 82 8.56 7.36 -8.39
N SER A 83 8.24 7.47 -7.09
CA SER A 83 8.75 6.57 -6.07
C SER A 83 7.69 5.64 -5.48
N PHE A 84 6.43 6.07 -5.42
CA PHE A 84 5.36 5.31 -4.76
C PHE A 84 4.45 4.56 -5.74
N LEU A 85 3.99 5.23 -6.80
CA LEU A 85 3.24 4.62 -7.89
C LEU A 85 4.18 4.33 -9.05
N VAL A 86 4.07 3.13 -9.64
CA VAL A 86 4.94 2.69 -10.74
C VAL A 86 4.08 2.06 -11.84
N PRO A 87 4.31 2.39 -13.12
CA PRO A 87 3.60 1.72 -14.21
C PRO A 87 4.13 0.29 -14.41
N GLU A 88 3.22 -0.64 -14.72
CA GLU A 88 3.56 -2.03 -15.00
C GLU A 88 4.57 -2.15 -16.15
N GLY A 89 5.53 -3.07 -16.01
CA GLY A 89 6.61 -3.28 -16.98
C GLY A 89 7.75 -2.27 -16.89
N GLN A 90 7.72 -1.34 -15.92
CA GLN A 90 8.88 -0.58 -15.49
C GLN A 90 9.32 -1.09 -14.12
N ASP A 91 10.60 -1.42 -13.99
CA ASP A 91 11.18 -1.64 -12.68
C ASP A 91 11.12 -0.32 -11.92
N GLY A 92 10.47 -0.32 -10.76
CA GLY A 92 10.44 0.84 -9.89
C GLY A 92 11.85 1.30 -9.55
N LEU A 93 12.05 2.62 -9.38
CA LEU A 93 13.35 3.28 -9.22
C LEU A 93 14.46 2.34 -8.75
N SER A 94 15.38 2.04 -9.68
CA SER A 94 16.66 1.42 -9.36
C SER A 94 17.32 2.23 -8.26
N ASP A 95 17.79 1.51 -7.26
CA ASP A 95 18.53 1.96 -6.11
C ASP A 95 19.54 3.05 -6.48
N ASP A 96 19.17 4.32 -6.32
CA ASP A 96 20.13 5.30 -5.80
C ASP A 96 20.43 4.83 -4.38
N THR A 97 21.25 3.78 -4.28
CA THR A 97 21.83 3.33 -3.04
C THR A 97 22.66 4.53 -2.60
N VAL A 98 22.12 5.34 -1.69
CA VAL A 98 22.99 6.15 -0.86
C VAL A 98 23.97 5.13 -0.28
N GLU A 99 25.25 5.23 -0.64
CA GLU A 99 26.31 4.44 -0.03
C GLU A 99 26.33 4.77 1.46
N LEU A 100 25.44 4.13 2.20
CA LEU A 100 25.38 4.18 3.64
C LEU A 100 26.57 3.34 4.09
N SER A 101 27.62 4.01 4.58
CA SER A 101 28.79 3.35 5.16
C SER A 101 28.36 2.29 6.19
N GLY A 102 28.73 1.02 5.95
CA GLY A 102 28.38 -0.11 6.81
C GLY A 102 27.34 -1.07 6.20
N SER A 103 26.86 -2.03 6.99
CA SER A 103 25.75 -2.90 6.57
C SER A 103 24.44 -2.14 6.69
N SER A 104 23.85 -1.77 5.55
CA SER A 104 22.58 -1.05 5.49
C SER A 104 21.48 -1.91 4.85
N PHE A 105 20.23 -1.55 5.11
CA PHE A 105 19.06 -2.13 4.44
C PHE A 105 18.10 -1.02 4.02
N THR A 106 17.34 -1.28 2.96
CA THR A 106 16.23 -0.44 2.52
C THR A 106 15.02 -1.34 2.25
N ILE A 107 13.87 -0.94 2.78
CA ILE A 107 12.56 -1.50 2.46
C ILE A 107 11.82 -0.43 1.68
N LEU A 108 11.47 -0.77 0.43
CA LEU A 108 10.72 0.08 -0.46
C LEU A 108 9.35 -0.56 -0.73
N GLN A 109 8.30 0.24 -0.60
CA GLN A 109 6.95 -0.16 -0.96
C GLN A 109 6.47 0.67 -2.16
N GLN A 110 6.03 -0.05 -3.20
CA GLN A 110 5.50 0.54 -4.43
C GLN A 110 4.18 -0.11 -4.80
N ILE A 111 3.34 0.66 -5.50
CA ILE A 111 2.09 0.21 -6.07
C ILE A 111 2.26 0.18 -7.58
N VAL A 112 2.25 -1.02 -8.14
CA VAL A 112 2.30 -1.23 -9.58
C VAL A 112 0.91 -1.06 -10.16
N LEU A 113 0.79 -0.23 -11.19
CA LEU A 113 -0.47 0.12 -11.84
C LEU A 113 -0.41 -0.14 -13.34
N PRO A 114 -1.51 -0.56 -13.98
CA PRO A 114 -1.61 -0.56 -15.43
C PRO A 114 -1.25 0.82 -16.03
N PRO A 115 -0.56 0.91 -17.17
CA PRO A 115 -0.10 2.19 -17.72
C PRO A 115 -1.20 3.24 -17.91
N ASP A 116 -2.39 2.83 -18.36
CA ASP A 116 -3.54 3.72 -18.54
C ASP A 116 -4.06 4.28 -17.21
N GLU A 117 -4.06 3.45 -16.17
CA GLU A 117 -4.47 3.87 -14.82
C GLU A 117 -3.44 4.82 -14.20
N PHE A 118 -2.15 4.53 -14.37
CA PHE A 118 -1.07 5.41 -13.94
C PHE A 118 -1.18 6.80 -14.59
N ALA A 119 -1.34 6.86 -15.92
CA ALA A 119 -1.47 8.11 -16.66
C ALA A 119 -2.72 8.91 -16.25
N ARG A 120 -3.84 8.21 -16.00
CA ARG A 120 -5.06 8.84 -15.48
C ARG A 120 -4.82 9.48 -14.11
N ILE A 121 -4.24 8.74 -13.17
CA ILE A 121 -3.97 9.23 -11.81
C ILE A 121 -3.00 10.41 -11.86
N GLU A 122 -1.97 10.36 -12.71
CA GLU A 122 -1.04 11.47 -12.92
C GLU A 122 -1.76 12.74 -13.39
N ALA A 123 -2.64 12.61 -14.39
CA ALA A 123 -3.41 13.72 -14.91
C ALA A 123 -4.36 14.32 -13.85
N GLU A 124 -5.07 13.48 -13.11
CA GLU A 124 -5.96 13.91 -12.03
C GLU A 124 -5.21 14.69 -10.93
N HIS A 125 -4.02 14.24 -10.54
CA HIS A 125 -3.20 14.95 -9.57
C HIS A 125 -2.63 16.27 -10.12
N ARG A 126 -2.24 16.30 -11.40
CA ARG A 126 -1.80 17.53 -12.07
C ARG A 126 -2.91 18.57 -12.11
N ASP A 127 -4.14 18.14 -12.41
CA ASP A 127 -5.32 19.01 -12.41
C ASP A 127 -5.63 19.57 -11.02
N LEU A 128 -5.42 18.79 -9.95
CA LEU A 128 -5.57 19.27 -8.57
C LEU A 128 -4.50 20.33 -8.21
N VAL A 129 -3.26 20.14 -8.67
CA VAL A 129 -2.19 21.15 -8.50
C VAL A 129 -2.54 22.43 -9.22
N ALA A 130 -2.99 22.35 -10.47
CA ALA A 130 -3.44 23.50 -11.24
C ALA A 130 -4.61 24.22 -10.55
N LEU A 131 -5.61 23.46 -10.07
CA LEU A 131 -6.75 24.00 -9.34
C LEU A 131 -6.34 24.73 -8.06
N ARG A 132 -5.48 24.13 -7.23
CA ARG A 132 -4.95 24.77 -6.02
C ARG A 132 -4.21 26.06 -6.38
N ASN A 133 -3.40 26.05 -7.44
CA ASN A 133 -2.62 27.21 -7.83
C ASN A 133 -3.51 28.35 -8.36
N SER A 134 -4.54 28.05 -9.16
CA SER A 134 -5.53 29.05 -9.55
C SER A 134 -6.22 29.67 -8.33
N LEU A 135 -6.66 28.85 -7.36
CA LEU A 135 -7.25 29.37 -6.13
C LEU A 135 -6.30 30.25 -5.31
N VAL A 136 -5.02 29.89 -5.21
CA VAL A 136 -4.07 30.62 -4.35
C VAL A 136 -3.49 31.86 -5.05
N HIS A 137 -3.27 31.81 -6.36
CA HIS A 137 -2.52 32.82 -7.09
C HIS A 137 -3.39 33.69 -8.00
N HIS A 138 -4.49 33.16 -8.54
CA HIS A 138 -5.29 33.84 -9.58
C HIS A 138 -6.73 34.14 -9.15
N PHE A 139 -7.19 33.63 -8.01
CA PHE A 139 -8.60 33.73 -7.61
C PHE A 139 -9.17 35.16 -7.57
N LEU A 140 -8.40 36.13 -7.08
CA LEU A 140 -8.83 37.53 -7.04
C LEU A 140 -8.66 38.27 -8.38
N GLU A 141 -7.89 37.72 -9.31
CA GLU A 141 -7.76 38.20 -10.68
C GLU A 141 -8.94 37.70 -11.54
N GLU A 142 -9.35 36.45 -11.31
CA GLU A 142 -10.43 35.76 -12.03
C GLU A 142 -11.84 36.17 -11.54
N HIS A 143 -11.97 36.61 -10.29
CA HIS A 143 -13.27 36.94 -9.69
C HIS A 143 -13.29 38.30 -8.98
N ASP A 144 -14.09 39.24 -9.51
CA ASP A 144 -14.33 40.53 -8.85
C ASP A 144 -15.34 40.39 -7.69
N LEU A 145 -14.81 40.23 -6.47
CA LEU A 145 -15.59 40.12 -5.24
C LEU A 145 -16.30 41.42 -4.81
N ARG A 146 -16.17 42.51 -5.58
CA ARG A 146 -16.94 43.75 -5.38
C ARG A 146 -18.27 43.72 -6.12
N SER A 147 -18.45 42.80 -7.07
CA SER A 147 -19.66 42.65 -7.85
C SER A 147 -20.46 41.43 -7.41
N GLU A 148 -21.78 41.50 -7.47
CA GLU A 148 -22.66 40.37 -7.16
C GLU A 148 -22.43 39.19 -8.13
N ALA A 149 -22.27 39.49 -9.43
CA ALA A 149 -21.96 38.49 -10.45
C ALA A 149 -20.60 37.80 -10.20
N GLY A 150 -19.58 38.56 -9.79
CA GLY A 150 -18.26 38.01 -9.46
C GLY A 150 -18.29 37.15 -8.19
N CYS A 151 -19.03 37.55 -7.15
CA CYS A 151 -19.26 36.71 -5.97
C CYS A 151 -19.99 35.40 -6.34
N HIS A 152 -20.97 35.46 -7.25
CA HIS A 152 -21.71 34.29 -7.68
C HIS A 152 -20.81 33.31 -8.45
N GLY A 153 -20.02 33.82 -9.40
CA GLY A 153 -19.03 33.03 -10.14
C GLY A 153 -17.98 32.39 -9.23
N ALA A 154 -17.41 33.17 -8.31
CA ALA A 154 -16.46 32.69 -7.31
C ALA A 154 -17.05 31.56 -6.46
N ARG A 155 -18.28 31.72 -5.97
CA ARG A 155 -18.97 30.69 -5.18
C ARG A 155 -19.12 29.39 -5.98
N GLN A 156 -19.56 29.46 -7.23
CA GLN A 156 -19.71 28.27 -8.08
C GLN A 156 -18.36 27.57 -8.29
N ALA A 157 -17.30 28.32 -8.61
CA ALA A 157 -15.96 27.79 -8.78
C ALA A 157 -15.45 27.10 -7.51
N LEU A 158 -15.64 27.72 -6.34
CA LEU A 158 -15.24 27.16 -5.05
C LEU A 158 -16.01 25.90 -4.67
N VAL A 159 -17.31 25.82 -4.97
CA VAL A 159 -18.10 24.59 -4.71
C VAL A 159 -17.56 23.43 -5.54
N VAL A 160 -17.29 23.67 -6.84
CA VAL A 160 -16.68 22.66 -7.72
C VAL A 160 -15.29 22.28 -7.24
N ALA A 161 -14.48 23.26 -6.83
CA ALA A 161 -13.13 23.00 -6.33
C ALA A 161 -13.13 22.16 -5.06
N LEU A 162 -13.97 22.53 -4.09
CA LEU A 162 -14.12 21.82 -2.82
C LEU A 162 -14.54 20.37 -3.03
N ASP A 163 -15.49 20.14 -3.93
CA ASP A 163 -15.98 18.82 -4.30
C ASP A 163 -14.88 17.95 -4.96
N ARG A 164 -14.11 18.53 -5.88
CA ARG A 164 -12.96 17.85 -6.51
C ARG A 164 -11.88 17.44 -5.50
N VAL A 165 -11.40 18.36 -4.67
CA VAL A 165 -10.37 18.05 -3.67
C VAL A 165 -10.91 17.10 -2.59
N THR A 166 -12.22 17.14 -2.31
CA THR A 166 -12.85 16.22 -1.36
C THR A 166 -12.87 14.78 -1.87
N ARG A 167 -13.23 14.56 -3.14
CA ARG A 167 -13.13 13.23 -3.76
C ARG A 167 -11.70 12.73 -3.77
N ALA A 168 -10.77 13.54 -4.26
CA ALA A 168 -9.35 13.18 -4.31
C ALA A 168 -8.79 12.79 -2.93
N TYR A 169 -9.14 13.54 -1.88
CA TYR A 169 -8.77 13.19 -0.51
C TYR A 169 -9.35 11.85 -0.07
N ASN A 170 -10.61 11.56 -0.38
CA ASN A 170 -11.22 10.30 0.02
C ASN A 170 -10.54 9.11 -0.67
N ASP A 171 -10.20 9.26 -1.96
CA ASP A 171 -9.44 8.25 -2.70
C ASP A 171 -8.05 8.05 -2.11
N LEU A 172 -7.31 9.13 -1.84
CA LEU A 172 -6.00 9.07 -1.20
C LEU A 172 -6.07 8.48 0.22
N SER A 173 -7.15 8.74 0.97
CA SER A 173 -7.35 8.22 2.32
C SER A 173 -7.59 6.72 2.33
N ARG A 174 -8.38 6.21 1.38
CA ARG A 174 -8.56 4.78 1.18
C ARG A 174 -7.23 4.11 0.84
N LEU A 175 -6.47 4.69 -0.09
CA LEU A 175 -5.15 4.20 -0.45
C LEU A 175 -4.18 4.18 0.74
N ALA A 176 -4.17 5.23 1.55
CA ALA A 176 -3.36 5.31 2.78
C ALA A 176 -3.72 4.20 3.78
N LEU A 177 -5.02 3.90 3.95
CA LEU A 177 -5.47 2.85 4.85
C LEU A 177 -5.03 1.46 4.38
N GLU A 178 -5.22 1.17 3.10
CA GLU A 178 -4.78 -0.07 2.46
C GLU A 178 -3.26 -0.24 2.55
N ASN A 179 -2.51 0.84 2.28
CA ASN A 179 -1.06 0.87 2.42
C ASN A 179 -0.62 0.59 3.86
N ALA A 180 -1.25 1.23 4.86
CA ALA A 180 -0.93 1.02 6.26
C ALA A 180 -1.19 -0.43 6.71
N ALA A 181 -2.29 -1.03 6.24
CA ALA A 181 -2.60 -2.43 6.51
C ALA A 181 -1.55 -3.37 5.89
N ALA A 182 -1.15 -3.13 4.63
CA ALA A 182 -0.11 -3.90 3.96
C ALA A 182 1.24 -3.81 4.70
N ARG A 183 1.63 -2.61 5.14
CA ARG A 183 2.87 -2.43 5.93
C ARG A 183 2.82 -3.14 7.27
N LYS A 184 1.67 -3.11 7.95
CA LYS A 184 1.50 -3.84 9.20
C LYS A 184 1.67 -5.34 8.99
N ALA A 185 1.03 -5.91 7.97
CA ALA A 185 1.17 -7.33 7.62
C ALA A 185 2.62 -7.69 7.26
N MET A 186 3.32 -6.83 6.50
CA MET A 186 4.74 -7.02 6.19
C MET A 186 5.61 -6.99 7.46
N ALA A 187 5.38 -6.03 8.37
CA ALA A 187 6.12 -5.94 9.62
C ALA A 187 5.91 -7.17 10.52
N GLU A 188 4.68 -7.69 10.58
CA GLU A 188 4.35 -8.94 11.29
C GLU A 188 5.07 -10.15 10.68
N LEU A 189 5.13 -10.25 9.35
CA LEU A 189 5.88 -11.30 8.65
C LEU A 189 7.38 -11.22 8.93
N LEU A 190 7.98 -10.03 8.82
CA LEU A 190 9.40 -9.79 9.12
C LEU A 190 9.76 -10.07 10.58
N ALA A 191 8.81 -9.92 11.50
CA ALA A 191 9.00 -10.22 12.91
C ALA A 191 9.04 -11.72 13.22
N THR A 192 8.61 -12.59 12.28
CA THR A 192 8.61 -14.05 12.50
C THR A 192 10.04 -14.60 12.64
N PRO A 193 10.28 -15.58 13.53
CA PRO A 193 11.59 -16.20 13.69
C PRO A 193 12.14 -16.78 12.38
N ALA A 194 11.30 -17.43 11.58
CA ALA A 194 11.72 -18.01 10.30
C ALA A 194 12.30 -16.98 9.32
N ILE A 195 11.69 -15.79 9.23
CA ILE A 195 12.16 -14.72 8.35
C ILE A 195 13.40 -14.02 8.94
N ARG A 196 13.42 -13.79 10.26
CA ARG A 196 14.60 -13.25 10.96
C ARG A 196 15.81 -14.15 10.79
N ASP A 197 15.64 -15.44 11.02
CA ASP A 197 16.71 -16.44 10.91
C ASP A 197 17.15 -16.56 9.47
N TRP A 198 16.25 -16.46 8.49
CA TRP A 198 16.64 -16.40 7.08
C TRP A 198 17.54 -15.21 6.78
N ILE A 199 17.15 -14.01 7.21
CA ILE A 199 17.95 -12.78 6.98
C ILE A 199 19.32 -12.88 7.66
N VAL A 200 19.40 -13.47 8.86
CA VAL A 200 20.64 -13.52 9.66
C VAL A 200 21.55 -14.70 9.28
N SER A 201 20.97 -15.87 8.99
CA SER A 201 21.69 -17.15 8.85
C SER A 201 21.61 -17.77 7.45
N GLY A 202 20.82 -17.20 6.54
CA GLY A 202 20.62 -17.72 5.19
C GLY A 202 19.78 -19.00 5.10
N GLN A 203 19.18 -19.46 6.20
CA GLN A 203 18.29 -20.62 6.21
C GLN A 203 16.95 -20.28 5.57
N PRO A 204 16.45 -21.04 4.56
CA PRO A 204 15.18 -20.73 3.93
C PRO A 204 14.04 -20.60 4.97
N PRO A 205 13.14 -19.61 4.83
CA PRO A 205 12.04 -19.42 5.77
C PRO A 205 10.94 -20.45 5.48
N TRP A 206 11.23 -21.72 5.74
CA TRP A 206 10.47 -22.89 5.27
C TRP A 206 8.94 -22.76 5.35
N PRO A 207 8.32 -22.26 6.44
CA PRO A 207 6.87 -22.10 6.51
C PRO A 207 6.26 -21.19 5.44
N HIS A 208 7.05 -20.30 4.86
CA HIS A 208 6.62 -19.31 3.86
C HIS A 208 7.14 -19.63 2.44
N THR A 209 7.77 -20.79 2.24
CA THR A 209 8.31 -21.19 0.93
C THR A 209 7.27 -21.93 0.08
N THR A 210 7.25 -21.67 -1.22
CA THR A 210 6.36 -22.35 -2.18
C THR A 210 6.63 -23.86 -2.19
N ILE A 211 7.88 -24.30 -2.07
CA ILE A 211 8.23 -25.73 -2.04
C ILE A 211 7.59 -26.49 -0.87
N VAL A 212 7.45 -25.85 0.30
CA VAL A 212 6.76 -26.43 1.47
C VAL A 212 5.25 -26.42 1.26
N GLN A 213 4.69 -25.35 0.70
CA GLN A 213 3.26 -25.32 0.35
C GLN A 213 2.91 -26.39 -0.68
N ALA A 214 3.77 -26.62 -1.67
CA ALA A 214 3.62 -27.67 -2.67
C ALA A 214 3.65 -29.07 -2.03
N LEU A 215 4.51 -29.30 -1.04
CA LEU A 215 4.53 -30.54 -0.25
C LEU A 215 3.25 -30.75 0.57
N HIS A 216 2.68 -29.68 1.15
CA HIS A 216 1.39 -29.75 1.82
C HIS A 216 0.27 -30.09 0.82
N ASN A 217 0.22 -29.41 -0.33
CA ASN A 217 -0.81 -29.62 -1.34
C ASN A 217 -0.73 -31.02 -1.95
N ALA A 218 0.49 -31.51 -2.22
CA ALA A 218 0.73 -32.89 -2.65
C ALA A 218 0.25 -33.89 -1.61
N SER A 219 0.47 -33.60 -0.32
CA SER A 219 -0.03 -34.45 0.75
C SER A 219 -1.56 -34.47 0.80
N THR A 220 -2.23 -33.32 0.69
CA THR A 220 -3.70 -33.26 0.63
C THR A 220 -4.26 -33.98 -0.59
N ALA A 221 -3.61 -33.87 -1.75
CA ALA A 221 -4.07 -34.49 -2.99
C ALA A 221 -3.85 -36.02 -3.05
N LEU A 222 -2.80 -36.53 -2.40
CA LEU A 222 -2.35 -37.92 -2.55
C LEU A 222 -2.56 -38.78 -1.30
N ALA A 223 -2.89 -38.20 -0.14
CA ALA A 223 -2.98 -38.95 1.12
C ALA A 223 -4.22 -39.85 1.18
N ALA A 224 -4.10 -41.07 0.63
CA ALA A 224 -5.09 -42.11 0.81
C ALA A 224 -5.09 -42.69 2.26
N CYS A 225 -4.00 -42.54 3.03
CA CYS A 225 -3.82 -43.14 4.37
C CYS A 225 -2.89 -42.30 5.30
N ASP A 226 -3.13 -41.00 5.48
CA ASP A 226 -2.37 -40.04 6.32
C ASP A 226 -0.89 -39.81 5.98
N TRP A 227 -0.29 -40.64 5.12
CA TRP A 227 1.10 -40.55 4.70
C TRP A 227 1.18 -40.49 3.18
N THR A 228 2.09 -39.68 2.67
CA THR A 228 2.31 -39.47 1.25
C THR A 228 3.71 -39.96 0.87
N SER A 229 3.81 -40.75 -0.20
CA SER A 229 5.12 -41.15 -0.73
C SER A 229 5.88 -39.94 -1.24
N VAL A 230 7.15 -39.80 -0.85
CA VAL A 230 8.00 -38.68 -1.31
C VAL A 230 8.17 -38.69 -2.83
N ASP A 231 8.26 -39.88 -3.44
CA ASP A 231 8.42 -40.00 -4.89
C ASP A 231 7.13 -39.62 -5.64
N ALA A 232 5.97 -40.00 -5.10
CA ALA A 232 4.67 -39.63 -5.66
C ALA A 232 4.41 -38.12 -5.52
N ALA A 233 4.77 -37.53 -4.37
CA ALA A 233 4.70 -36.10 -4.18
C ALA A 233 5.65 -35.35 -5.13
N ALA A 234 6.89 -35.82 -5.31
CA ALA A 234 7.83 -35.20 -6.24
C ALA A 234 7.28 -35.17 -7.69
N GLN A 235 6.64 -36.26 -8.13
CA GLN A 235 6.00 -36.33 -9.45
C GLN A 235 4.80 -35.38 -9.55
N TRP A 236 3.96 -35.35 -8.50
CA TRP A 236 2.81 -34.45 -8.46
C TRP A 236 3.24 -32.98 -8.46
N ILE A 237 4.28 -32.62 -7.69
CA ILE A 237 4.81 -31.26 -7.62
C ILE A 237 5.42 -30.86 -8.97
N ALA A 238 6.19 -31.73 -9.62
CA ALA A 238 6.75 -31.45 -10.95
C ALA A 238 5.68 -31.13 -12.01
N ALA A 239 4.45 -31.64 -11.83
CA ALA A 239 3.33 -31.36 -12.73
C ALA A 239 2.56 -30.06 -12.39
N HIS A 240 2.52 -29.64 -11.13
CA HIS A 240 1.70 -28.50 -10.66
C HIS A 240 2.52 -27.24 -10.31
N TYR A 241 3.81 -27.42 -10.01
CA TYR A 241 4.77 -26.39 -9.63
C TYR A 241 6.09 -26.66 -10.38
N PRO A 242 6.12 -26.48 -11.71
CA PRO A 242 7.26 -26.86 -12.54
C PRO A 242 8.55 -26.09 -12.21
N ASP A 243 8.41 -24.91 -11.62
CA ASP A 243 9.53 -24.04 -11.23
C ASP A 243 10.12 -24.40 -9.84
N GLU A 244 9.51 -25.33 -9.11
CA GLU A 244 9.98 -25.69 -7.76
C GLU A 244 10.92 -26.89 -7.81
N SER A 245 12.17 -26.67 -7.41
CA SER A 245 13.14 -27.75 -7.20
C SER A 245 13.87 -27.64 -5.85
N PRO A 246 14.29 -28.76 -5.24
CA PRO A 246 15.09 -28.71 -4.01
C PRO A 246 16.35 -27.86 -4.12
N LYS A 247 16.94 -27.77 -5.32
CA LYS A 247 18.22 -27.07 -5.54
C LYS A 247 18.11 -25.57 -5.31
N ASP A 248 16.95 -24.99 -5.61
CA ASP A 248 16.69 -23.55 -5.48
C ASP A 248 16.71 -23.11 -4.01
N TYR A 249 16.57 -24.08 -3.08
CA TYR A 249 16.61 -23.89 -1.64
C TYR A 249 17.89 -24.46 -0.99
N GLY A 250 18.91 -24.78 -1.80
CA GLY A 250 20.17 -25.36 -1.31
C GLY A 250 20.09 -26.85 -0.93
N CYS A 251 18.95 -27.51 -1.18
CA CYS A 251 18.75 -28.93 -0.90
C CYS A 251 19.05 -29.79 -2.13
N ARG A 252 19.60 -30.99 -1.91
CA ARG A 252 19.88 -31.94 -3.00
C ARG A 252 18.72 -32.85 -3.35
N THR A 253 17.79 -33.06 -2.40
CA THR A 253 16.68 -34.02 -2.56
C THR A 253 15.42 -33.54 -1.83
N TRP A 254 14.25 -34.00 -2.28
CA TRP A 254 12.97 -33.76 -1.59
C TRP A 254 12.97 -34.24 -0.14
N ARG A 255 13.65 -35.34 0.16
CA ARG A 255 13.84 -35.82 1.55
C ARG A 255 14.60 -34.82 2.41
N GLN A 256 15.59 -34.15 1.82
CA GLN A 256 16.35 -33.12 2.51
C GLN A 256 15.47 -31.91 2.79
N VAL A 257 14.64 -31.45 1.84
CA VAL A 257 13.67 -30.36 2.07
C VAL A 257 12.70 -30.71 3.22
N ILE A 258 12.15 -31.92 3.21
CA ILE A 258 11.22 -32.41 4.25
C ILE A 258 11.90 -32.44 5.63
N HIS A 259 13.17 -32.88 5.67
CA HIS A 259 13.95 -32.93 6.91
C HIS A 259 14.33 -31.54 7.41
N ASP A 260 14.95 -30.72 6.55
CA ASP A 260 15.51 -29.42 6.89
C ASP A 260 14.40 -28.39 7.19
N SER A 261 13.20 -28.57 6.63
CA SER A 261 12.04 -27.75 6.98
C SER A 261 11.48 -27.99 8.37
N GLY A 262 11.60 -29.21 8.91
CA GLY A 262 11.04 -29.58 10.23
C GLY A 262 9.51 -29.52 10.32
N LEU A 263 8.79 -29.27 9.22
CA LEU A 263 7.33 -29.11 9.17
C LEU A 263 6.58 -30.42 8.87
N PHE A 264 7.32 -31.49 8.62
CA PHE A 264 6.80 -32.79 8.24
C PHE A 264 7.47 -33.89 9.05
N GLU A 265 6.72 -34.92 9.38
CA GLU A 265 7.28 -36.17 9.86
C GLU A 265 7.75 -37.01 8.66
N LEU A 266 8.93 -37.62 8.77
CA LEU A 266 9.51 -38.46 7.72
C LEU A 266 9.69 -39.90 8.24
N GLN A 267 9.10 -40.88 7.54
CA GLN A 267 9.21 -42.29 7.88
C GLN A 267 9.70 -43.10 6.68
N ARG A 268 10.58 -44.08 6.93
CA ARG A 268 10.97 -45.07 5.93
C ARG A 268 10.07 -46.29 6.05
N ARG A 269 9.48 -46.73 4.94
CA ARG A 269 8.64 -47.93 4.87
C ARG A 269 9.20 -48.88 3.83
N GLU A 270 9.16 -50.18 4.13
CA GLU A 270 9.49 -51.21 3.15
C GLU A 270 8.24 -51.59 2.38
N ALA A 271 8.30 -51.42 1.06
CA ALA A 271 7.30 -51.87 0.11
C ALA A 271 8.05 -52.54 -1.04
N ASP A 272 7.60 -53.72 -1.48
CA ASP A 272 8.20 -54.48 -2.59
C ASP A 272 9.71 -54.74 -2.44
N GLY A 273 10.19 -54.98 -1.20
CA GLY A 273 11.60 -55.23 -0.90
C GLY A 273 12.52 -54.01 -1.04
N ARG A 274 11.96 -52.80 -1.23
CA ARG A 274 12.68 -51.53 -1.31
C ARG A 274 12.22 -50.57 -0.23
N ARG A 275 13.15 -49.75 0.26
CA ARG A 275 12.87 -48.72 1.27
C ARG A 275 12.41 -47.44 0.59
N HIS A 276 11.14 -47.09 0.76
CA HIS A 276 10.55 -45.85 0.29
C HIS A 276 10.40 -44.85 1.43
N ALA A 277 10.58 -43.57 1.12
CA ALA A 277 10.36 -42.49 2.07
C ALA A 277 8.92 -41.99 1.96
N TRP A 278 8.28 -41.82 3.11
CA TRP A 278 6.92 -41.32 3.23
C TRP A 278 6.93 -40.16 4.21
N TYR A 279 6.12 -39.15 3.97
CA TYR A 279 5.99 -38.00 4.85
C TYR A 279 4.54 -37.68 5.17
N ARG A 280 4.32 -36.95 6.26
CA ARG A 280 3.03 -36.33 6.58
C ARG A 280 3.24 -34.96 7.25
N PRO A 281 2.32 -34.01 7.07
CA PRO A 281 2.33 -32.75 7.82
C PRO A 281 2.36 -32.98 9.32
N THR A 282 3.23 -32.26 10.04
CA THR A 282 3.22 -32.28 11.50
C THR A 282 1.98 -31.55 12.01
N VAL A 283 1.21 -32.17 12.92
CA VAL A 283 0.11 -31.47 13.60
C VAL A 283 0.74 -30.43 14.53
N GLN A 284 0.55 -29.14 14.26
CA GLN A 284 0.99 -28.09 15.18
C GLN A 284 0.33 -28.35 16.55
N LYS A 285 1.12 -28.65 17.58
CA LYS A 285 0.63 -28.63 18.96
C LYS A 285 0.27 -27.17 19.27
N PRO A 286 -0.94 -26.88 19.80
CA PRO A 286 -1.24 -25.54 20.25
C PRO A 286 -0.20 -25.14 21.31
N VAL A 287 0.44 -23.99 21.09
CA VAL A 287 1.38 -23.41 22.05
C VAL A 287 0.59 -23.17 23.35
N PRO A 288 1.03 -23.71 24.50
CA PRO A 288 0.39 -23.36 25.77
C PRO A 288 0.62 -21.86 26.03
N ASN A 289 -0.48 -21.15 26.30
CA ASN A 289 -0.50 -19.75 26.74
C ASN A 289 0.46 -19.49 27.90
#